data_AF-A0A9N9APG6-F1
#
_entry.id   AF-A0A9N9APG6-F1
#
_cell.length_a   1.000
_cell.length_b   1.000
_cell.length_c   1.000
_cell.angle_alpha   90.00
_cell.angle_beta   90.00
_cell.angle_gamma   90.00
#
_symmetry.space_group_name_H-M   'P 1'
#
loop_
_entity.id
_entity.type
_entity.pdbx_description
1 polymer ?
#
loop_
_entity_poly.entity_id
_entity_poly.type
_entity_poly.pdbx_seq_one_letter_code
_entity_poly.pdbx_strand_id
1 'polypeptide(L)'
;IGISAFDIITRALLVDPGKMTVIIAGGSYFLMGFIAVILGFSRLYTVKRALSDIPKSQVPINEKDIPKSVHNLIVSELTRVSRIALAGEPRPEDGGRPGWGRPGSSYNNIHFRSSIIETLSLIEQQAVRCSLNLARQPSMSVQRYIDFLIEHKIDRELGHAYVEGYERARFSDDEVPEEQYIKFMKLVLQLLRQLGFNGN
;
A
#
# COMPACT_ATOMS: atom_id res chain seq x y z
N ILE A 1 -41.70 -26.58 10.71
CA ILE A 1 -40.72 -27.65 11.02
C ILE A 1 -39.47 -26.94 11.54
N GLY A 2 -39.42 -26.70 12.85
CA GLY A 2 -38.27 -26.09 13.51
C GLY A 2 -37.33 -27.20 13.96
N ILE A 3 -36.22 -27.38 13.26
CA ILE A 3 -35.21 -28.43 13.53
C ILE A 3 -34.18 -27.95 14.56
N SER A 4 -34.62 -27.15 15.55
CA SER A 4 -33.73 -26.61 16.58
C SER A 4 -33.83 -27.43 17.86
N ALA A 5 -32.67 -27.78 18.42
CA ALA A 5 -32.51 -28.45 19.71
C ALA A 5 -33.32 -27.81 20.84
N PHE A 6 -33.43 -26.48 20.83
CA PHE A 6 -34.20 -25.72 21.81
C PHE A 6 -35.70 -26.02 21.71
N ASP A 7 -36.24 -26.25 20.50
CA ASP A 7 -37.66 -26.57 20.27
C ASP A 7 -38.02 -27.98 20.79
N ILE A 8 -37.06 -28.92 20.78
CA ILE A 8 -37.26 -30.26 21.33
C ILE A 8 -37.37 -30.21 22.86
N ILE A 9 -36.55 -29.38 23.53
CA ILE A 9 -36.57 -29.22 24.99
C ILE A 9 -37.86 -28.52 25.43
N THR A 10 -38.28 -27.45 24.75
CA THR A 10 -39.52 -26.75 25.08
C THR A 10 -40.74 -27.65 24.85
N ARG A 11 -40.76 -28.46 23.78
CA ARG A 11 -41.83 -29.45 23.55
C ARG A 11 -41.83 -30.59 24.57
N ALA A 12 -40.66 -31.10 24.95
CA ALA A 12 -40.54 -32.15 25.97
C ALA A 12 -40.90 -31.65 27.38
N LEU A 13 -40.83 -30.34 27.63
CA LEU A 13 -41.27 -29.71 28.87
C LEU A 13 -42.78 -29.39 28.88
N LEU A 14 -43.38 -29.12 27.71
CA LEU A 14 -44.79 -28.73 27.55
C LEU A 14 -45.75 -29.91 27.32
N VAL A 15 -45.26 -31.06 26.83
CA VAL A 15 -46.07 -32.28 26.61
C VAL A 15 -45.69 -33.33 27.65
N ASP A 16 -46.69 -33.86 28.36
CA ASP A 16 -46.60 -34.68 29.59
C ASP A 16 -45.28 -35.50 29.75
N PRO A 17 -44.51 -35.24 30.82
CA PRO A 17 -43.11 -35.63 30.91
C PRO A 17 -42.96 -37.12 31.27
N GLY A 18 -42.64 -37.94 30.28
CA GLY A 18 -41.89 -39.16 30.56
C GLY A 18 -40.54 -38.75 31.17
N LYS A 19 -40.34 -38.96 32.48
CA LYS A 19 -39.10 -38.60 33.21
C LYS A 19 -37.82 -38.99 32.44
N MET A 20 -37.88 -40.12 31.75
CA MET A 20 -36.78 -40.66 30.94
C MET A 20 -36.40 -39.76 29.75
N THR A 21 -37.37 -39.18 29.04
CA THR A 21 -37.10 -38.38 27.83
C THR A 21 -36.38 -37.07 28.15
N VAL A 22 -36.76 -36.42 29.25
CA VAL A 22 -36.11 -35.18 29.71
C VAL A 22 -34.67 -35.43 30.18
N ILE A 23 -34.44 -36.56 30.87
CA ILE A 23 -33.10 -36.97 31.31
C ILE A 23 -32.20 -37.29 30.11
N ILE A 24 -32.71 -38.03 29.12
CA ILE A 24 -31.94 -38.40 27.93
C ILE A 24 -31.63 -37.16 27.08
N ALA A 25 -32.61 -36.28 26.86
CA ALA A 25 -32.41 -35.04 26.11
C ALA A 25 -31.39 -34.13 26.82
N GLY A 26 -31.57 -33.86 28.12
CA GLY A 26 -30.63 -33.05 28.89
C GLY A 26 -29.21 -33.63 28.94
N GLY A 27 -29.10 -34.94 29.16
CA GLY A 27 -27.82 -35.64 29.22
C GLY A 27 -27.03 -35.60 27.91
N SER A 28 -27.71 -35.71 26.76
CA SER A 28 -27.02 -35.68 25.45
C SER A 28 -26.43 -34.32 25.11
N TYR A 29 -27.12 -33.21 25.41
CA TYR A 29 -26.57 -31.86 25.22
C TYR A 29 -25.46 -31.53 26.20
N PHE A 30 -25.60 -31.98 27.45
CA PHE A 30 -24.53 -31.83 28.44
C PHE A 30 -23.27 -32.55 27.99
N LEU A 31 -23.40 -33.81 27.53
CA LEU A 31 -22.29 -34.59 27.02
C LEU A 31 -21.67 -33.95 25.76
N MET A 32 -22.49 -33.44 24.84
CA MET A 32 -22.01 -32.74 23.64
C MET A 32 -21.21 -31.47 24.02
N GLY A 33 -21.73 -30.65 24.93
CA GLY A 33 -21.05 -29.46 25.42
C GLY A 33 -19.74 -29.80 26.14
N PHE A 34 -19.75 -30.86 26.96
CA PHE A 34 -18.57 -31.33 27.66
C PHE A 34 -17.47 -31.82 26.71
N ILE A 35 -17.83 -32.58 25.67
CA ILE A 35 -16.89 -33.02 24.63
C ILE A 35 -16.35 -31.81 23.85
N ALA A 36 -17.19 -30.86 23.48
CA ALA A 36 -16.76 -29.65 22.78
C ALA A 36 -15.76 -28.82 23.61
N VAL A 37 -15.98 -28.70 24.92
CA VAL A 37 -15.06 -28.04 25.85
C VAL A 37 -13.72 -28.78 25.92
N ILE A 38 -13.72 -30.11 26.06
CA ILE A 38 -12.49 -30.92 26.08
C ILE A 38 -11.69 -30.75 24.78
N LEU A 39 -12.35 -30.80 23.63
CA LEU A 39 -11.70 -30.60 22.33
C LEU A 39 -11.16 -29.17 22.18
N GLY A 40 -11.88 -28.18 22.69
CA GLY A 40 -11.44 -26.78 22.74
C GLY A 40 -10.16 -26.61 23.58
N PHE A 41 -10.14 -27.14 24.80
CA PHE A 41 -8.95 -27.12 25.66
C PHE A 41 -7.77 -27.88 25.03
N SER A 42 -8.02 -29.03 24.40
CA SER A 42 -6.99 -29.80 23.71
C SER A 42 -6.36 -29.01 22.57
N ARG A 43 -7.18 -28.32 21.75
CA ARG A 43 -6.67 -27.43 20.70
C ARG A 43 -5.87 -26.26 21.27
N LEU A 44 -6.36 -25.61 22.31
CA LEU A 44 -5.63 -24.52 22.96
C LEU A 44 -4.28 -24.99 23.51
N TYR A 45 -4.24 -26.18 24.10
CA TYR A 45 -3.00 -26.76 24.62
C TYR A 45 -2.02 -27.10 23.50
N THR A 46 -2.48 -27.73 22.42
CA THR A 46 -1.64 -28.05 21.25
C THR A 46 -1.11 -26.80 20.57
N VAL A 47 -1.94 -25.76 20.38
CA VAL A 47 -1.50 -24.49 19.78
C VAL A 47 -0.47 -23.80 20.68
N LYS A 48 -0.70 -23.75 22.00
CA LYS A 48 0.29 -23.22 22.95
C LYS A 48 1.59 -24.03 22.95
N ARG A 49 1.52 -25.35 22.83
CA ARG A 49 2.69 -26.23 22.76
C ARG A 49 3.48 -26.00 21.47
N ALA A 50 2.81 -25.91 20.33
CA ALA A 50 3.44 -25.57 19.06
C ALA A 50 4.11 -24.19 19.08
N LEU A 51 3.49 -23.18 19.72
CA LEU A 51 4.09 -21.86 19.96
C LEU A 51 5.29 -21.91 20.92
N SER A 52 5.34 -22.89 21.83
CA SER A 52 6.48 -23.12 22.72
C SER A 52 7.63 -23.85 22.03
N ASP A 53 7.34 -24.65 21.01
CA ASP A 53 8.32 -25.38 20.20
C ASP A 53 8.95 -24.50 19.11
N ILE A 54 8.34 -23.34 18.77
CA ILE A 54 9.03 -22.32 17.97
C ILE A 54 10.28 -21.92 18.76
N PRO A 55 11.50 -22.10 18.20
CA PRO A 55 12.71 -21.67 18.85
C PRO A 55 12.61 -20.15 19.03
N LYS A 56 12.24 -19.72 20.24
CA LYS A 56 12.29 -18.31 20.60
C LYS A 56 13.74 -17.93 20.38
N SER A 57 13.99 -16.94 19.54
CA SER A 57 15.27 -16.24 19.50
C SER A 57 15.42 -15.54 20.84
N GLN A 58 15.72 -16.33 21.89
CA GLN A 58 16.19 -15.83 23.16
C GLN A 58 17.57 -15.31 22.86
N VAL A 59 17.65 -14.09 22.36
CA VAL A 59 18.85 -13.28 22.52
C VAL A 59 18.92 -13.03 24.02
N PRO A 60 19.87 -13.63 24.77
CA PRO A 60 19.96 -13.40 26.19
C PRO A 60 20.54 -12.00 26.39
N ILE A 61 19.65 -11.01 26.47
CA ILE A 61 19.99 -9.60 26.69
C ILE A 61 20.04 -9.30 28.21
N ASN A 62 19.54 -10.19 29.07
CA ASN A 62 19.61 -9.99 30.51
C ASN A 62 21.00 -10.34 31.05
N GLU A 63 21.59 -9.43 31.82
CA GLU A 63 22.88 -9.60 32.52
C GLU A 63 22.94 -10.82 33.46
N LYS A 64 21.78 -11.39 33.79
CA LYS A 64 21.63 -12.52 34.72
C LYS A 64 21.76 -13.89 34.04
N ASP A 65 21.61 -13.95 32.72
CA ASP A 65 21.55 -15.21 31.96
C ASP A 65 22.94 -15.65 31.43
N ILE A 66 23.93 -14.76 31.44
CA ILE A 66 25.27 -14.99 30.88
C ILE A 66 26.38 -14.32 31.71
N PRO A 67 27.62 -14.87 31.71
CA PRO A 67 28.75 -14.24 32.38
C PRO A 67 28.98 -12.80 31.89
N LYS A 68 29.30 -11.87 32.82
CA LYS A 68 29.48 -10.43 32.53
C LYS A 68 30.44 -10.15 31.36
N SER A 69 31.49 -10.95 31.21
CA SER A 69 32.46 -10.83 30.10
C SER A 69 31.81 -11.05 28.73
N VAL A 70 30.95 -12.06 28.60
CA VAL A 70 30.23 -12.40 27.37
C VAL A 70 29.16 -11.34 27.07
N HIS A 71 28.43 -10.89 28.09
CA HIS A 71 27.46 -9.81 27.96
C HIS A 71 28.11 -8.53 27.42
N ASN A 72 29.22 -8.10 28.03
CA ASN A 72 29.95 -6.91 27.61
C ASN A 72 30.50 -7.04 26.20
N LEU A 73 30.97 -8.23 25.81
CA LEU A 73 31.41 -8.51 24.45
C LEU A 73 30.24 -8.34 23.46
N ILE A 74 29.09 -8.97 23.71
CA ILE A 74 27.91 -8.86 22.85
C ILE A 74 27.47 -7.41 22.70
N VAL A 75 27.34 -6.67 23.81
CA VAL A 75 26.94 -5.25 23.78
C VAL A 75 27.96 -4.40 23.01
N SER A 76 29.26 -4.67 23.18
CA SER A 76 30.31 -3.95 22.45
C SER A 76 30.24 -4.21 20.95
N GLU A 77 30.02 -5.45 20.52
CA GLU A 77 29.88 -5.81 19.11
C GLU A 77 28.58 -5.27 18.51
N LEU A 78 27.46 -5.33 19.24
CA LEU A 78 26.20 -4.72 18.82
C LEU A 78 26.34 -3.21 18.64
N THR A 79 27.02 -2.54 19.57
CA THR A 79 27.32 -1.10 19.45
C THR A 79 28.24 -0.83 18.27
N ARG A 80 29.23 -1.69 18.02
CA ARG A 80 30.14 -1.58 16.87
C ARG A 80 29.39 -1.72 15.55
N VAL A 81 28.56 -2.76 15.38
CA VAL A 81 27.80 -2.96 14.13
C VAL A 81 26.71 -1.92 13.96
N SER A 82 26.08 -1.45 15.03
CA SER A 82 25.14 -0.33 14.97
C SER A 82 25.83 0.93 14.45
N ARG A 83 27.03 1.25 14.94
CA ARG A 83 27.81 2.39 14.44
C ARG A 83 28.21 2.21 12.99
N ILE A 84 28.64 1.02 12.58
CA ILE A 84 28.97 0.72 11.17
C ILE A 84 27.73 0.85 10.28
N ALA A 85 26.57 0.37 10.73
CA ALA A 85 25.31 0.48 9.99
C ALA A 85 24.88 1.94 9.84
N LEU A 86 24.97 2.73 10.91
CA LEU A 86 24.70 4.18 10.86
C LEU A 86 25.72 4.92 9.98
N ALA A 87 26.99 4.53 10.01
CA ALA A 87 28.02 5.11 9.16
C ALA A 87 27.89 4.68 7.69
N GLY A 88 27.26 3.53 7.44
CA GLY A 88 26.98 2.99 6.12
C GLY A 88 25.61 3.38 5.57
N GLU A 89 24.83 4.19 6.28
CA GLU A 89 23.58 4.73 5.76
C GLU A 89 23.89 5.56 4.51
N PRO A 90 23.26 5.28 3.35
CA PRO A 90 23.54 6.00 2.13
C PRO A 90 23.18 7.46 2.34
N ARG A 91 24.10 8.37 1.99
CA ARG A 91 23.79 9.78 2.08
C ARG A 91 22.64 10.09 1.12
N PRO A 92 21.78 11.08 1.42
CA PRO A 92 20.71 11.49 0.52
C PRO A 92 21.21 11.90 -0.87
N GLU A 93 22.45 12.39 -0.95
CA GLU A 93 23.17 12.76 -2.18
C GLU A 93 23.63 11.56 -3.01
N ASP A 94 23.87 10.40 -2.39
CA ASP A 94 24.42 9.20 -3.04
C ASP A 94 23.33 8.29 -3.65
N GLY A 95 22.05 8.51 -3.29
CA GLY A 95 20.93 7.61 -3.55
C GLY A 95 20.11 7.87 -4.82
N GLY A 96 20.64 8.58 -5.82
CA GLY A 96 19.88 8.96 -7.02
C GLY A 96 19.93 7.89 -8.12
N ARG A 97 18.86 7.07 -8.26
CA ARG A 97 18.68 6.27 -9.48
C ARG A 97 18.29 7.20 -10.66
N PRO A 98 18.89 7.05 -11.86
CA PRO A 98 18.52 7.86 -13.02
C PRO A 98 17.01 7.85 -13.28
N GLY A 99 16.43 9.00 -13.64
CA GLY A 99 14.99 9.13 -13.92
C GLY A 99 14.10 9.28 -12.68
N TRP A 100 14.65 9.19 -11.47
CA TRP A 100 13.90 9.39 -10.22
C TRP A 100 14.40 10.59 -9.43
N GLY A 101 13.48 11.22 -8.70
CA GLY A 101 13.82 12.28 -7.77
C GLY A 101 14.62 11.78 -6.58
N ARG A 102 15.53 12.62 -6.12
CA ARG A 102 16.47 12.28 -5.04
C ARG A 102 15.74 12.07 -3.71
N PRO A 103 16.08 11.03 -2.93
CA PRO A 103 15.55 10.86 -1.59
C PRO A 103 15.79 12.11 -0.73
N GLY A 104 14.73 12.63 -0.09
CA GLY A 104 14.80 13.86 0.71
C GLY A 104 14.66 15.18 -0.06
N SER A 105 14.61 15.16 -1.40
CA SER A 105 14.26 16.34 -2.20
C SER A 105 12.73 16.56 -2.26
N SER A 106 12.29 17.71 -2.78
CA SER A 106 10.87 17.97 -3.09
C SER A 106 10.26 16.97 -4.09
N TYR A 107 11.10 16.24 -4.84
CA TYR A 107 10.69 15.25 -5.82
C TYR A 107 10.91 13.81 -5.34
N ASN A 108 11.02 13.60 -4.02
CA ASN A 108 11.20 12.27 -3.45
C ASN A 108 10.11 11.29 -3.92
N ASN A 109 10.51 10.08 -4.30
CA ASN A 109 9.63 9.01 -4.77
C ASN A 109 8.83 9.34 -6.05
N ILE A 110 9.26 10.35 -6.82
CA ILE A 110 8.68 10.66 -8.13
C ILE A 110 9.55 10.06 -9.23
N HIS A 111 8.91 9.28 -10.11
CA HIS A 111 9.51 8.86 -11.37
C HIS A 111 9.20 9.86 -12.46
N PHE A 112 10.20 10.54 -12.99
CA PHE A 112 10.02 11.68 -13.88
C PHE A 112 9.32 11.29 -15.18
N ARG A 113 9.72 10.17 -15.81
CA ARG A 113 9.11 9.67 -17.04
C ARG A 113 7.62 9.37 -16.87
N SER A 114 7.26 8.62 -15.83
CA SER A 114 5.86 8.26 -15.55
C SER A 114 5.02 9.50 -15.23
N SER A 115 5.57 10.42 -14.43
CA SER A 115 4.91 11.67 -14.07
C SER A 115 4.64 12.56 -15.28
N ILE A 116 5.58 12.64 -16.24
CA ILE A 116 5.37 13.34 -17.53
C ILE A 116 4.25 12.69 -18.35
N ILE A 117 4.20 11.35 -18.41
CA ILE A 117 3.14 10.66 -19.17
C ILE A 117 1.77 10.94 -18.55
N GLU A 118 1.70 11.01 -17.22
CA GLU A 118 0.49 11.30 -16.47
C GLU A 118 -0.05 12.72 -16.71
N THR A 119 0.81 13.70 -17.03
CA THR A 119 0.36 15.10 -17.22
C THR A 119 -0.67 15.26 -18.33
N LEU A 120 -0.69 14.35 -19.31
CA LEU A 120 -1.70 14.33 -20.36
C LEU A 120 -3.11 14.24 -19.77
N SER A 121 -3.31 13.34 -18.80
CA SER A 121 -4.61 13.14 -18.16
C SER A 121 -5.05 14.41 -17.41
N LEU A 122 -4.10 15.14 -16.81
CA LEU A 122 -4.38 16.41 -16.14
C LEU A 122 -4.81 17.48 -17.14
N ILE A 123 -4.14 17.56 -18.29
CA ILE A 123 -4.49 18.50 -19.37
C ILE A 123 -5.88 18.18 -19.92
N GLU A 124 -6.17 16.91 -20.22
CA GLU A 124 -7.49 16.47 -20.69
C GLU A 124 -8.59 16.81 -19.68
N GLN A 125 -8.36 16.53 -18.40
CA GLN A 125 -9.32 16.87 -17.34
C GLN A 125 -9.57 18.37 -17.24
N GLN A 126 -8.52 19.21 -17.30
CA GLN A 126 -8.70 20.66 -17.27
C GLN A 126 -9.35 21.20 -18.54
N ALA A 127 -9.02 20.65 -19.70
CA ALA A 127 -9.65 21.02 -20.96
C ALA A 127 -11.16 20.76 -20.94
N VAL A 128 -11.58 19.57 -20.46
CA VAL A 128 -13.00 19.21 -20.29
C VAL A 128 -13.71 20.13 -19.29
N ARG A 129 -13.06 20.49 -18.18
CA ARG A 129 -13.59 21.44 -17.19
C ARG A 129 -13.78 22.83 -17.77
N CYS A 130 -12.86 23.26 -18.64
CA CYS A 130 -12.99 24.53 -19.34
C CYS A 130 -14.18 24.50 -20.31
N SER A 131 -14.29 23.45 -21.12
CA SER A 131 -15.40 23.27 -22.04
C SER A 131 -15.49 21.83 -22.54
N LEU A 132 -16.72 21.29 -22.58
CA LEU A 132 -16.98 19.92 -23.04
C LEU A 132 -16.51 19.67 -24.48
N ASN A 133 -16.47 20.70 -25.32
CA ASN A 133 -16.01 20.60 -26.71
C ASN A 133 -14.50 20.34 -26.83
N LEU A 134 -13.72 20.57 -25.76
CA LEU A 134 -12.28 20.31 -25.73
C LEU A 134 -11.95 18.87 -25.31
N ALA A 135 -12.95 18.00 -25.17
CA ALA A 135 -12.74 16.60 -24.81
C ALA A 135 -11.98 15.84 -25.90
N ARG A 136 -10.97 15.07 -25.50
CA ARG A 136 -10.22 14.21 -26.42
C ARG A 136 -11.07 13.04 -26.89
N GLN A 137 -11.02 12.76 -28.18
CA GLN A 137 -11.61 11.55 -28.76
C GLN A 137 -10.69 10.33 -28.50
N PRO A 138 -11.22 9.13 -28.18
CA PRO A 138 -10.40 7.97 -27.82
C PRO A 138 -9.40 7.53 -28.92
N SER A 139 -9.71 7.77 -30.19
CA SER A 139 -8.87 7.44 -31.33
C SER A 139 -7.77 8.46 -31.64
N MET A 140 -7.81 9.63 -31.00
CA MET A 140 -6.90 10.74 -31.28
C MET A 140 -5.55 10.53 -30.56
N SER A 141 -4.42 10.72 -31.24
CA SER A 141 -3.09 10.70 -30.61
C SER A 141 -2.88 11.92 -29.71
N VAL A 142 -1.83 11.89 -28.87
CA VAL A 142 -1.48 13.01 -27.99
C VAL A 142 -1.13 14.25 -28.81
N GLN A 143 -0.26 14.11 -29.82
CA GLN A 143 0.09 15.18 -30.74
C GLN A 143 -1.16 15.80 -31.37
N ARG A 144 -2.04 14.96 -31.94
CA ARG A 144 -3.26 15.44 -32.61
C ARG A 144 -4.22 16.15 -31.65
N TYR A 145 -4.26 15.71 -30.39
CA TYR A 145 -5.04 16.36 -29.36
C TYR A 145 -4.48 17.74 -28.99
N ILE A 146 -3.16 17.86 -28.85
CA ILE A 146 -2.54 19.15 -28.57
C ILE A 146 -2.70 20.12 -29.74
N ASP A 147 -2.55 19.66 -30.99
CA ASP A 147 -2.84 20.49 -32.18
C ASP A 147 -4.26 21.05 -32.14
N PHE A 148 -5.24 20.20 -31.80
CA PHE A 148 -6.62 20.62 -31.62
C PHE A 148 -6.77 21.66 -30.49
N LEU A 149 -6.08 21.51 -29.36
CA LEU A 149 -6.10 22.52 -28.30
C LEU A 149 -5.41 23.84 -28.71
N ILE A 150 -4.36 23.78 -29.54
CA ILE A 150 -3.67 24.96 -30.09
C ILE A 150 -4.64 25.79 -30.95
N GLU A 151 -5.46 25.12 -31.77
CA GLU A 151 -6.44 25.81 -32.62
C GLU A 151 -7.51 26.57 -31.82
N HIS A 152 -7.74 26.21 -30.55
CA HIS A 152 -8.85 26.73 -29.76
C HIS A 152 -8.43 27.67 -28.62
N LYS A 153 -7.38 27.33 -27.87
CA LYS A 153 -7.09 28.04 -26.60
C LYS A 153 -5.61 28.08 -26.19
N ILE A 154 -4.78 27.17 -26.71
CA ILE A 154 -3.39 27.02 -26.30
C ILE A 154 -2.47 27.73 -27.29
N ASP A 155 -1.41 28.36 -26.78
CA ASP A 155 -0.38 28.94 -27.63
C ASP A 155 0.37 27.86 -28.44
N ARG A 156 0.67 28.16 -29.71
CA ARG A 156 1.32 27.22 -30.63
C ARG A 156 2.69 26.77 -30.14
N GLU A 157 3.53 27.67 -29.65
CA GLU A 157 4.88 27.33 -29.21
C GLU A 157 4.84 26.44 -27.96
N LEU A 158 3.94 26.76 -27.02
CA LEU A 158 3.75 25.96 -25.80
C LEU A 158 3.23 24.54 -26.10
N GLY A 159 2.28 24.41 -27.02
CA GLY A 159 1.75 23.12 -27.40
C GLY A 159 2.81 22.23 -28.07
N HIS A 160 3.60 22.77 -29.00
CA HIS A 160 4.69 22.02 -29.63
C HIS A 160 5.79 21.63 -28.63
N ALA A 161 6.18 22.54 -27.73
CA ALA A 161 7.16 22.24 -26.69
C ALA A 161 6.67 21.13 -25.72
N TYR A 162 5.37 21.11 -25.41
CA TYR A 162 4.77 20.04 -24.61
C TYR A 162 4.84 18.69 -25.33
N VAL A 163 4.45 18.65 -26.62
CA VAL A 163 4.48 17.41 -27.41
C VAL A 163 5.91 16.86 -27.51
N GLU A 164 6.89 17.72 -27.79
CA GLU A 164 8.29 17.31 -27.89
C GLU A 164 8.79 16.67 -26.57
N GLY A 165 8.51 17.31 -25.44
CA GLY A 165 8.91 16.78 -24.13
C GLY A 165 8.18 15.50 -23.75
N TYR A 166 6.89 15.40 -24.09
CA TYR A 166 6.08 14.20 -23.84
C TYR A 166 6.55 13.01 -24.67
N GLU A 167 6.78 13.21 -25.97
CA GLU A 167 7.25 12.17 -26.89
C GLU A 167 8.66 11.70 -26.53
N ARG A 168 9.55 12.64 -26.18
CA ARG A 168 10.88 12.30 -25.67
C ARG A 168 10.77 11.42 -24.42
N ALA A 169 9.96 11.78 -23.43
CA ALA A 169 9.79 10.95 -22.22
C ALA A 169 9.18 9.57 -22.54
N ARG A 170 8.23 9.50 -23.48
CA ARG A 170 7.51 8.27 -23.79
C ARG A 170 8.31 7.29 -24.64
N PHE A 171 9.06 7.78 -25.62
CA PHE A 171 9.68 6.98 -26.66
C PHE A 171 11.21 6.93 -26.58
N SER A 172 11.84 7.79 -25.80
CA SER A 172 13.30 7.73 -25.60
C SER A 172 13.68 6.55 -24.71
N ASP A 173 14.85 5.98 -24.99
CA ASP A 173 15.50 5.02 -24.09
C ASP A 173 16.18 5.73 -22.90
N ASP A 174 16.56 7.00 -23.08
CA ASP A 174 17.24 7.79 -22.04
C ASP A 174 16.31 8.20 -20.89
N GLU A 175 16.83 8.19 -19.67
CA GLU A 175 16.11 8.70 -18.51
C GLU A 175 16.10 10.22 -18.44
N VAL A 176 14.99 10.78 -17.95
CA VAL A 176 14.82 12.23 -17.85
C VAL A 176 15.58 12.77 -16.65
N PRO A 177 16.53 13.72 -16.80
CA PRO A 177 17.20 14.32 -15.66
C PRO A 177 16.29 15.32 -14.95
N GLU A 178 16.52 15.50 -13.65
CA GLU A 178 15.70 16.35 -12.78
C GLU A 178 15.55 17.79 -13.31
N GLU A 179 16.63 18.39 -13.82
CA GLU A 179 16.57 19.75 -14.37
C GLU A 179 15.61 19.86 -15.57
N GLN A 180 15.62 18.86 -16.46
CA GLN A 180 14.71 18.82 -17.61
C GLN A 180 13.27 18.59 -17.16
N TYR A 181 13.06 17.71 -16.18
CA TYR A 181 11.75 17.48 -15.59
C TYR A 181 11.16 18.76 -14.98
N ILE A 182 11.95 19.53 -14.23
CA ILE A 182 11.51 20.80 -13.63
C ILE A 182 11.12 21.81 -14.71
N LYS A 183 11.90 21.92 -15.78
CA LYS A 183 11.58 22.79 -16.94
C LYS A 183 10.27 22.35 -17.59
N PHE A 184 10.10 21.05 -17.82
CA PHE A 184 8.88 20.49 -18.41
C PHE A 184 7.64 20.75 -17.54
N MET A 185 7.74 20.55 -16.23
CA MET A 185 6.61 20.81 -15.32
C MET A 185 6.20 22.29 -15.29
N LYS A 186 7.15 23.22 -15.44
CA LYS A 186 6.81 24.64 -15.61
C LYS A 186 6.03 24.91 -16.91
N LEU A 187 6.40 24.25 -18.02
CA LEU A 187 5.65 24.32 -19.27
C LEU A 187 4.24 23.77 -19.12
N VAL A 188 4.08 22.62 -18.46
CA VAL A 188 2.77 22.03 -18.17
C VAL A 188 1.91 22.98 -17.34
N LEU A 189 2.47 23.61 -16.29
CA LEU A 189 1.74 24.59 -15.49
C LEU A 189 1.29 25.80 -16.32
N GLN A 190 2.13 26.28 -17.23
CA GLN A 190 1.77 27.39 -18.12
C GLN A 190 0.62 27.00 -19.06
N LEU A 191 0.66 25.78 -19.60
CA LEU A 191 -0.39 25.21 -20.45
C LEU A 191 -1.72 25.06 -19.67
N LEU A 192 -1.67 24.49 -18.46
CA LEU A 192 -2.85 24.36 -17.59
C LEU A 192 -3.45 25.73 -17.22
N ARG A 193 -2.62 26.75 -16.98
CA ARG A 193 -3.10 28.12 -16.72
C ARG A 193 -3.88 28.70 -17.90
N GLN A 194 -3.44 28.48 -19.14
CA GLN A 194 -4.21 28.88 -20.33
C GLN A 194 -5.56 28.16 -20.41
N LEU A 195 -5.63 26.91 -19.92
CA LEU A 195 -6.87 26.16 -19.81
C LEU A 195 -7.77 26.63 -18.65
N GLY A 196 -7.31 27.54 -17.78
CA GLY A 196 -8.09 28.09 -16.67
C GLY A 196 -7.81 27.42 -15.31
N PHE A 197 -6.69 26.70 -15.18
CA PHE A 197 -6.25 26.17 -13.89
C PHE A 197 -5.78 27.30 -12.97
N ASN A 198 -6.54 27.54 -11.91
CA ASN A 198 -6.15 28.42 -10.81
C ASN A 198 -5.56 27.54 -9.70
N GLY A 199 -4.24 27.56 -9.57
CA GLY A 199 -3.53 26.82 -8.52
C GLY A 199 -3.79 27.42 -7.15
N ASN A 200 -4.87 26.96 -6.51
CA ASN A 200 -5.08 27.05 -5.06
C ASN A 200 -4.65 25.74 -4.40
#